data_AF-A0A2V7BDD3-F1
#
_entry.id   AF-A0A2V7BDD3-F1
#
_cell.length_a   1.000
_cell.length_b   1.000
_cell.length_c   1.000
_cell.angle_alpha   90.00
_cell.angle_beta   90.00
_cell.angle_gamma   90.00
#
_symmetry.space_group_name_H-M   'P 1'
#
loop_
_entity.id
_entity.type
_entity.pdbx_description
1 polymer ?
#
loop_
_entity_poly.entity_id
_entity_poly.type
_entity_poly.pdbx_seq_one_letter_code
_entity_poly.pdbx_strand_id
1 'polypeptide(L)'
;MPLTPHVEHHFTASAVVRDIVIGMSDGLTVPFALAAGVSGAVDSTGLVVTAGVAEIAAGAIAMGLGGYLAGKSDLEHYIRERAREEVEIAEKPEVEAEEVMELLQSHGLTAEESAPVVEALRRRPEAWRDFMMRFELGLEKPDPARARTSALVIGGAYVAGGLIPLTPYMLMASARSALPWSALVTLTALAVFGWVKGNFAGTTPLRSALQTVLIGGLAAGAAFLIARLIA
;
A
#
# COMPACT_ATOMS: atom_id res chain seq x y z
N MET A 1 -31.18 32.90 -3.75
CA MET A 1 -29.73 32.58 -3.71
C MET A 1 -29.51 31.36 -4.58
N PRO A 2 -28.58 31.35 -5.54
CA PRO A 2 -28.25 30.12 -6.25
C PRO A 2 -27.50 29.19 -5.28
N LEU A 3 -27.99 27.97 -5.12
CA LEU A 3 -27.30 26.90 -4.39
C LEU A 3 -26.06 26.50 -5.22
N THR A 4 -24.87 26.93 -4.82
CA THR A 4 -23.65 26.30 -5.31
C THR A 4 -23.68 24.81 -4.92
N PRO A 5 -23.56 23.87 -5.88
CA PRO A 5 -23.47 22.45 -5.53
C PRO A 5 -22.25 22.25 -4.64
N HIS A 6 -22.46 21.72 -3.44
CA HIS A 6 -21.38 21.28 -2.57
C HIS A 6 -20.75 20.03 -3.21
N VAL A 7 -19.70 20.21 -4.01
CA VAL A 7 -18.95 19.11 -4.63
C VAL A 7 -17.87 18.67 -3.66
N GLU A 8 -18.12 17.60 -2.91
CA GLU A 8 -17.09 16.94 -2.12
C GLU A 8 -16.22 16.07 -3.02
N HIS A 9 -14.97 16.49 -3.24
CA HIS A 9 -13.98 15.68 -3.93
C HIS A 9 -13.38 14.66 -2.96
N HIS A 10 -14.06 13.51 -2.78
CA HIS A 10 -13.48 12.35 -2.10
C HIS A 10 -12.47 11.67 -3.02
N PHE A 11 -11.19 11.90 -2.77
CA PHE A 11 -10.07 11.52 -3.63
C PHE A 11 -9.76 10.01 -3.51
N THR A 12 -10.30 9.19 -4.42
CA THR A 12 -9.99 7.76 -4.54
C THR A 12 -8.53 7.47 -4.95
N ALA A 13 -7.72 8.49 -5.26
CA ALA A 13 -6.31 8.30 -5.61
C ALA A 13 -5.41 7.88 -4.43
N SER A 14 -5.90 7.91 -3.19
CA SER A 14 -5.13 7.50 -2.00
C SER A 14 -4.64 6.05 -2.09
N ALA A 15 -5.48 5.11 -2.54
CA ALA A 15 -5.13 3.68 -2.56
C ALA A 15 -4.08 3.34 -3.63
N VAL A 16 -4.17 3.95 -4.81
CA VAL A 16 -3.17 3.77 -5.89
C VAL A 16 -1.87 4.48 -5.55
N VAL A 17 -1.93 5.70 -4.99
CA VAL A 17 -0.73 6.41 -4.54
C VAL A 17 -0.01 5.62 -3.44
N ARG A 18 -0.75 5.04 -2.49
CA ARG A 18 -0.18 4.16 -1.46
C ARG A 18 0.53 2.96 -2.08
N ASP A 19 -0.07 2.30 -3.07
CA ASP A 19 0.53 1.16 -3.75
C ASP A 19 1.82 1.53 -4.51
N ILE A 20 1.83 2.68 -5.20
CA ILE A 20 3.04 3.22 -5.83
C ILE A 20 4.11 3.46 -4.77
N VAL A 21 3.74 4.06 -3.64
CA VAL A 21 4.67 4.35 -2.55
C VAL A 21 5.28 3.07 -1.98
N ILE A 22 4.46 2.03 -1.78
CA ILE A 22 4.93 0.72 -1.31
C ILE A 22 5.93 0.12 -2.31
N GLY A 23 5.54 0.01 -3.59
CA GLY A 23 6.40 -0.59 -4.63
C GLY A 23 7.70 0.19 -4.86
N MET A 24 7.63 1.52 -4.96
CA MET A 24 8.81 2.36 -5.15
C MET A 24 9.77 2.35 -3.94
N SER A 25 9.24 2.31 -2.72
CA SER A 25 10.08 2.33 -1.51
C SER A 25 10.99 1.10 -1.46
N ASP A 26 10.41 -0.07 -1.67
CA ASP A 26 11.15 -1.33 -1.64
C ASP A 26 11.99 -1.50 -2.91
N GLY A 27 11.43 -1.15 -4.08
CA GLY A 27 12.12 -1.22 -5.36
C GLY A 27 13.35 -0.31 -5.44
N LEU A 28 13.38 0.85 -4.77
CA LEU A 28 14.60 1.65 -4.69
C LEU A 28 15.62 1.09 -3.68
N THR A 29 15.14 0.43 -2.62
CA THR A 29 15.99 0.09 -1.47
C THR A 29 16.64 -1.29 -1.61
N VAL A 30 15.86 -2.33 -1.91
CA VAL A 30 16.35 -3.72 -1.91
C VAL A 30 17.30 -3.99 -3.09
N PRO A 31 16.98 -3.61 -4.34
CA PRO A 31 17.90 -3.79 -5.47
C PRO A 31 19.19 -2.96 -5.31
N PHE A 32 19.10 -1.77 -4.71
CA PHE A 32 20.28 -0.96 -4.37
C PHE A 32 21.16 -1.64 -3.33
N ALA A 33 20.56 -2.15 -2.25
CA ALA A 33 21.30 -2.83 -1.20
C ALA A 33 21.98 -4.11 -1.72
N LEU A 34 21.28 -4.89 -2.55
CA LEU A 34 21.86 -6.05 -3.23
C LEU A 34 23.03 -5.64 -4.13
N ALA A 35 22.85 -4.62 -4.98
CA ALA A 35 23.90 -4.17 -5.89
C ALA A 35 25.14 -3.67 -5.13
N ALA A 36 24.94 -2.95 -4.02
CA ALA A 36 26.02 -2.53 -3.13
C ALA A 36 26.72 -3.73 -2.47
N GLY A 37 25.94 -4.68 -1.95
CA GLY A 37 26.44 -5.94 -1.38
C GLY A 37 27.36 -6.70 -2.34
N VAL A 38 26.83 -7.06 -3.51
CA VAL A 38 27.57 -7.82 -4.53
C VAL A 38 28.84 -7.06 -4.96
N SER A 39 28.75 -5.74 -5.16
CA SER A 39 29.90 -4.91 -5.53
C SER A 39 30.98 -4.80 -4.44
N GLY A 40 30.61 -5.00 -3.17
CA GLY A 40 31.54 -5.07 -2.05
C GLY A 40 32.33 -6.39 -2.00
N ALA A 41 31.79 -7.46 -2.58
CA ALA A 41 32.40 -8.78 -2.62
C ALA A 41 33.18 -9.05 -3.91
N VAL A 42 32.65 -8.65 -5.07
CA VAL A 42 33.21 -8.96 -6.40
C VAL A 42 33.16 -7.76 -7.34
N ASP A 43 34.19 -7.62 -8.17
CA ASP A 43 34.28 -6.54 -9.18
C ASP A 43 33.77 -7.02 -10.54
N SER A 44 32.48 -7.36 -10.61
CA SER A 44 31.84 -7.84 -11.85
C SER A 44 30.46 -7.21 -12.02
N THR A 45 30.33 -6.29 -12.98
CA THR A 45 29.03 -5.68 -13.30
C THR A 45 28.04 -6.70 -13.85
N GLY A 46 28.52 -7.72 -14.57
CA GLY A 46 27.69 -8.82 -15.06
C GLY A 46 27.00 -9.60 -13.94
N LEU A 47 27.70 -9.86 -12.82
CA LEU A 47 27.10 -10.51 -11.65
C LEU A 47 26.12 -9.59 -10.93
N VAL A 48 26.45 -8.30 -10.78
CA VAL A 48 25.56 -7.32 -10.15
C VAL A 48 24.26 -7.16 -10.95
N VAL A 49 24.35 -7.02 -12.28
CA VAL A 49 23.18 -6.83 -13.15
C VAL A 49 22.33 -8.10 -13.21
N THR A 50 22.93 -9.28 -13.36
CA THR A 50 22.15 -10.53 -13.41
C THR A 50 21.46 -10.82 -12.08
N ALA A 51 22.15 -10.67 -10.95
CA ALA A 51 21.55 -10.81 -9.62
C ALA A 51 20.47 -9.75 -9.38
N GLY A 52 20.74 -8.49 -9.72
CA GLY A 52 19.79 -7.39 -9.56
C GLY A 52 18.53 -7.55 -10.40
N VAL A 53 18.65 -7.91 -11.68
CA VAL A 53 17.47 -8.12 -12.54
C VAL A 53 16.65 -9.32 -12.06
N ALA A 54 17.31 -10.40 -11.62
CA ALA A 54 16.63 -11.57 -11.05
C ALA A 54 15.87 -11.20 -9.76
N GLU A 55 16.50 -10.40 -8.89
CA GLU A 55 15.88 -9.91 -7.66
C GLU A 55 14.71 -8.96 -7.96
N ILE A 56 14.84 -8.04 -8.92
CA ILE A 56 13.74 -7.15 -9.34
C ILE A 56 12.55 -7.98 -9.83
N ALA A 57 12.79 -9.00 -10.66
CA ALA A 57 11.72 -9.86 -11.17
C ALA A 57 11.04 -10.63 -10.04
N ALA A 58 11.83 -11.26 -9.15
CA ALA A 58 11.31 -12.01 -8.02
C ALA A 58 10.54 -11.12 -7.03
N GLY A 59 11.10 -9.96 -6.69
CA GLY A 59 10.52 -8.98 -5.77
C GLY A 59 9.24 -8.36 -6.32
N ALA A 60 9.21 -7.97 -7.61
CA ALA A 60 8.02 -7.44 -8.25
C ALA A 60 6.86 -8.45 -8.26
N ILE A 61 7.16 -9.73 -8.53
CA ILE A 61 6.16 -10.79 -8.49
C ILE A 61 5.67 -11.00 -7.05
N ALA A 62 6.58 -11.12 -6.09
CA ALA A 62 6.23 -11.35 -4.68
C ALA A 62 5.36 -10.22 -4.12
N MET A 63 5.76 -8.97 -4.33
CA MET A 63 5.01 -7.81 -3.85
C MET A 63 3.70 -7.60 -4.60
N GLY A 64 3.69 -7.80 -5.93
CA GLY A 64 2.46 -7.75 -6.73
C GLY A 64 1.44 -8.80 -6.29
N LEU A 65 1.88 -10.04 -6.04
CA LEU A 65 1.03 -11.08 -5.47
C LEU A 65 0.55 -10.71 -4.06
N GLY A 66 1.40 -10.11 -3.22
CA GLY A 66 1.01 -9.59 -1.91
C GLY A 66 -0.14 -8.59 -1.99
N GLY A 67 -0.06 -7.62 -2.91
CA GLY A 67 -1.14 -6.67 -3.18
C GLY A 67 -2.42 -7.33 -3.70
N TYR A 68 -2.28 -8.31 -4.59
CA TYR A 68 -3.42 -9.10 -5.09
C TYR A 68 -4.14 -9.85 -3.98
N LEU A 69 -3.37 -10.58 -3.17
CA LEU A 69 -3.88 -11.41 -2.07
C LEU A 69 -4.57 -10.55 -1.02
N ALA A 70 -3.98 -9.42 -0.64
CA ALA A 70 -4.60 -8.47 0.30
C ALA A 70 -5.96 -7.99 -0.22
N GLY A 71 -6.02 -7.45 -1.45
CA GLY A 71 -7.28 -6.97 -2.01
C GLY A 71 -8.32 -8.08 -2.24
N LYS A 72 -7.87 -9.30 -2.55
CA LYS A 72 -8.75 -10.46 -2.68
C LYS A 72 -9.31 -10.89 -1.32
N SER A 73 -8.48 -10.93 -0.29
CA SER A 73 -8.89 -11.25 1.07
C SER A 73 -9.89 -10.24 1.62
N ASP A 74 -9.69 -8.95 1.38
CA ASP A 74 -10.66 -7.90 1.77
C ASP A 74 -12.02 -8.14 1.11
N LEU A 75 -12.05 -8.48 -0.18
CA LEU A 75 -13.28 -8.79 -0.91
C LEU A 75 -13.96 -10.07 -0.40
N GLU A 76 -13.19 -11.13 -0.18
CA GLU A 76 -13.73 -12.39 0.36
C GLU A 76 -14.27 -12.21 1.78
N HIS A 77 -13.60 -11.42 2.61
CA HIS A 77 -14.08 -11.06 3.94
C HIS A 77 -15.41 -10.30 3.84
N TYR A 78 -15.47 -9.23 3.03
CA TYR A 78 -16.70 -8.47 2.83
C TYR A 78 -17.87 -9.35 2.37
N ILE A 79 -17.65 -10.26 1.42
CA ILE A 79 -18.70 -11.15 0.91
C ILE A 79 -19.22 -12.09 2.00
N ARG A 80 -18.32 -12.64 2.82
CA ARG A 80 -18.70 -13.55 3.92
C ARG A 80 -19.51 -12.84 4.99
N GLU A 81 -19.04 -11.67 5.42
CA GLU A 81 -19.73 -10.88 6.45
C GLU A 81 -21.10 -10.42 5.93
N ARG A 82 -21.19 -9.95 4.68
CA ARG A 82 -22.47 -9.57 4.08
C ARG A 82 -23.48 -10.71 4.01
N ALA A 83 -23.01 -11.93 3.73
CA ALA A 83 -23.88 -13.11 3.71
C ALA A 83 -24.31 -13.54 5.12
N ARG A 84 -23.44 -13.36 6.13
CA ARG A 84 -23.79 -13.61 7.53
C ARG A 84 -24.87 -12.63 8.01
N GLU A 85 -24.64 -11.35 7.76
CA GLU A 85 -25.57 -10.26 8.08
C GLU A 85 -26.96 -10.48 7.47
N GLU A 86 -27.00 -10.94 6.21
CA GLU A 86 -28.26 -11.23 5.52
C GLU A 86 -29.05 -12.37 6.19
N VAL A 87 -28.35 -13.37 6.75
CA VAL A 87 -28.98 -14.45 7.52
C VAL A 87 -29.43 -13.96 8.89
N GLU A 88 -28.62 -13.14 9.56
CA GLU A 88 -28.92 -12.59 10.90
C GLU A 88 -30.14 -11.67 10.87
N ILE A 89 -30.25 -10.76 9.89
CA ILE A 89 -31.44 -9.93 9.67
C ILE A 89 -32.70 -10.77 9.40
N ALA A 90 -32.56 -11.90 8.69
CA ALA A 90 -33.70 -12.76 8.36
C ALA A 90 -34.15 -13.65 9.53
N GLU A 91 -33.20 -14.21 10.28
CA GLU A 91 -33.47 -15.19 11.35
C GLU A 91 -33.68 -14.54 12.73
N LYS A 92 -33.06 -13.38 12.98
CA LYS A 92 -33.05 -12.70 14.29
C LYS A 92 -33.36 -11.19 14.18
N PRO A 93 -34.42 -10.77 13.48
CA PRO A 93 -34.68 -9.35 13.19
C PRO A 93 -34.83 -8.46 14.43
N GLU A 94 -35.27 -9.00 15.57
CA GLU A 94 -35.38 -8.20 16.81
C GLU A 94 -34.01 -7.94 17.44
N VAL A 95 -33.07 -8.89 17.36
CA VAL A 95 -31.70 -8.72 17.88
C VAL A 95 -30.95 -7.69 17.03
N GLU A 96 -30.99 -7.83 15.72
CA GLU A 96 -30.38 -6.87 14.79
C GLU A 96 -30.97 -5.45 14.94
N ALA A 97 -32.26 -5.35 15.29
CA ALA A 97 -32.91 -4.05 15.51
C ALA A 97 -32.45 -3.40 16.82
N GLU A 98 -32.18 -4.21 17.86
CA GLU A 98 -31.55 -3.76 19.10
C GLU A 98 -30.11 -3.27 18.83
N GLU A 99 -29.34 -3.96 17.99
CA GLU A 99 -27.99 -3.54 17.62
C GLU A 99 -27.97 -2.19 16.88
N VAL A 100 -28.88 -1.97 15.92
CA VAL A 100 -29.05 -0.64 15.28
C VAL A 100 -29.41 0.43 16.31
N MET A 101 -30.29 0.11 17.26
CA MET A 101 -30.71 1.02 18.32
C MET A 101 -29.52 1.41 19.21
N GLU A 102 -28.74 0.43 19.67
CA GLU A 102 -27.54 0.64 20.48
C GLU A 102 -26.48 1.46 19.72
N LEU A 103 -26.27 1.16 18.44
CA LEU A 103 -25.36 1.90 17.57
C LEU A 103 -25.76 3.37 17.45
N LEU A 104 -27.04 3.67 17.20
CA LEU A 104 -27.52 5.06 17.13
C LEU A 104 -27.38 5.78 18.47
N GLN A 105 -27.67 5.10 19.58
CA GLN A 105 -27.50 5.68 20.92
C GLN A 105 -26.03 5.94 21.26
N SER A 106 -25.11 5.08 20.81
CA SER A 106 -23.66 5.32 20.98
C SER A 106 -23.19 6.58 20.24
N HIS A 107 -23.93 7.04 19.23
CA HIS A 107 -23.69 8.29 18.50
C HIS A 107 -24.44 9.49 19.11
N GLY A 108 -25.09 9.31 20.26
CA GLY A 108 -25.74 10.36 21.03
C GLY A 108 -27.21 10.59 20.74
N LEU A 109 -27.87 9.73 19.94
CA LEU A 109 -29.32 9.80 19.72
C LEU A 109 -30.06 9.21 20.93
N THR A 110 -31.24 9.75 21.25
CA THR A 110 -32.11 9.12 22.25
C THR A 110 -32.84 7.92 21.66
N ALA A 111 -33.40 7.06 22.52
CA ALA A 111 -34.23 5.94 22.08
C ALA A 111 -35.47 6.41 21.28
N GLU A 112 -36.04 7.57 21.65
CA GLU A 112 -37.21 8.17 20.99
C GLU A 112 -36.88 8.68 19.59
N GLU A 113 -35.67 9.22 19.40
CA GLU A 113 -35.16 9.68 18.10
C GLU A 113 -34.77 8.50 17.18
N SER A 114 -34.25 7.43 17.77
CA SER A 114 -33.73 6.26 17.06
C SER A 114 -34.83 5.29 16.61
N ALA A 115 -35.91 5.13 17.38
CA ALA A 115 -36.97 4.16 17.09
C ALA A 115 -37.60 4.32 15.69
N PRO A 116 -37.92 5.54 15.21
CA PRO A 116 -38.43 5.73 13.85
C PRO A 116 -37.41 5.35 12.75
N VAL A 117 -36.11 5.53 13.02
CA VAL A 117 -35.03 5.18 12.09
C VAL A 117 -34.91 3.67 11.98
N VAL A 118 -34.87 2.96 13.11
CA VAL A 118 -34.84 1.49 13.17
C VAL A 118 -36.04 0.90 12.41
N GLU A 119 -37.26 1.39 12.69
CA GLU A 119 -38.47 0.92 12.00
C GLU A 119 -38.44 1.21 10.48
N ALA A 120 -37.85 2.34 10.08
CA ALA A 120 -37.66 2.67 8.67
C ALA A 120 -36.63 1.74 7.99
N LEU A 121 -35.58 1.32 8.68
CA LEU A 121 -34.58 0.36 8.20
C LEU A 121 -35.17 -1.05 8.11
N ARG A 122 -35.96 -1.48 9.10
CA ARG A 122 -36.67 -2.79 9.09
C ARG A 122 -37.48 -3.04 7.82
N ARG A 123 -38.07 -1.98 7.24
CA ARG A 123 -38.86 -2.06 6.00
C ARG A 123 -38.01 -2.09 4.73
N ARG A 124 -36.70 -1.95 4.84
CA ARG A 124 -35.74 -1.82 3.73
C ARG A 124 -34.52 -2.72 3.99
N PRO A 125 -34.66 -4.05 3.84
CA PRO A 125 -33.62 -5.01 4.25
C PRO A 125 -32.26 -4.77 3.57
N GLU A 126 -32.24 -4.32 2.32
CA GLU A 126 -30.98 -3.96 1.65
C GLU A 126 -30.29 -2.76 2.31
N ALA A 127 -31.04 -1.71 2.64
CA ALA A 127 -30.51 -0.50 3.28
C ALA A 127 -30.12 -0.77 4.74
N TRP A 128 -30.84 -1.65 5.43
CA TRP A 128 -30.52 -2.09 6.78
C TRP A 128 -29.20 -2.87 6.80
N ARG A 129 -29.06 -3.89 5.94
CA ARG A 129 -27.80 -4.63 5.79
C ARG A 129 -26.64 -3.71 5.44
N ASP A 130 -26.82 -2.81 4.47
CA ASP A 130 -25.75 -1.90 4.06
C ASP A 130 -25.40 -0.90 5.19
N PHE A 131 -26.36 -0.56 6.06
CA PHE A 131 -26.12 0.22 7.28
C PHE A 131 -25.31 -0.58 8.30
N MET A 132 -25.70 -1.81 8.63
CA MET A 132 -24.97 -2.68 9.57
C MET A 132 -23.55 -2.95 9.10
N MET A 133 -23.39 -3.37 7.84
CA MET A 133 -22.08 -3.57 7.20
C MET A 133 -21.16 -2.36 7.38
N ARG A 134 -21.69 -1.14 7.25
CA ARG A 134 -20.88 0.08 7.32
C ARG A 134 -20.62 0.57 8.73
N PHE A 135 -21.64 0.61 9.58
CA PHE A 135 -21.56 1.30 10.88
C PHE A 135 -21.26 0.37 12.04
N GLU A 136 -21.65 -0.90 11.95
CA GLU A 136 -21.36 -1.89 12.98
C GLU A 136 -20.04 -2.60 12.65
N LEU A 137 -19.91 -3.16 11.44
CA LEU A 137 -18.72 -3.91 11.02
C LEU A 137 -17.58 -3.04 10.45
N GLY A 138 -17.86 -1.78 10.10
CA GLY A 138 -16.86 -0.89 9.50
C GLY A 138 -16.42 -1.29 8.09
N LEU A 139 -17.24 -2.08 7.39
CA LEU A 139 -16.92 -2.66 6.09
C LEU A 139 -17.59 -1.89 4.95
N GLU A 140 -16.77 -1.28 4.09
CA GLU A 140 -17.22 -0.70 2.83
C GLU A 140 -17.02 -1.69 1.68
N LYS A 141 -17.93 -1.66 0.70
CA LYS A 141 -17.88 -2.56 -0.47
C LYS A 141 -16.58 -2.36 -1.25
N PRO A 142 -15.68 -3.36 -1.32
CA PRO A 142 -14.43 -3.21 -2.06
C PRO A 142 -14.68 -3.16 -3.57
N ASP A 143 -13.86 -2.39 -4.30
CA ASP A 143 -13.82 -2.45 -5.76
C ASP A 143 -13.28 -3.83 -6.21
N PRO A 144 -14.03 -4.63 -6.99
CA PRO A 144 -13.56 -5.93 -7.47
C PRO A 144 -12.25 -5.85 -8.27
N ALA A 145 -11.97 -4.74 -8.93
CA ALA A 145 -10.74 -4.54 -9.68
C ALA A 145 -9.55 -4.17 -8.78
N ARG A 146 -9.77 -3.88 -7.49
CA ARG A 146 -8.73 -3.42 -6.55
C ARG A 146 -7.58 -4.40 -6.44
N ALA A 147 -7.87 -5.70 -6.30
CA ALA A 147 -6.84 -6.74 -6.17
C ALA A 147 -5.88 -6.73 -7.37
N ARG A 148 -6.42 -6.75 -8.60
CA ARG A 148 -5.61 -6.71 -9.82
C ARG A 148 -4.85 -5.39 -9.97
N THR A 149 -5.53 -4.28 -9.70
CA THR A 149 -4.92 -2.94 -9.80
C THR A 149 -3.75 -2.80 -8.84
N SER A 150 -3.92 -3.23 -7.60
CA SER A 150 -2.86 -3.18 -6.59
C SER A 150 -1.66 -4.03 -7.00
N ALA A 151 -1.89 -5.25 -7.49
CA ALA A 151 -0.83 -6.12 -7.97
C ALA A 151 0.04 -5.48 -9.07
N LEU A 152 -0.61 -4.91 -10.08
CA LEU A 152 0.06 -4.30 -11.22
C LEU A 152 0.79 -3.00 -10.83
N VAL A 153 0.17 -2.19 -9.97
CA VAL A 153 0.74 -0.90 -9.54
C VAL A 153 1.95 -1.13 -8.64
N ILE A 154 1.85 -2.00 -7.62
CA ILE A 154 2.96 -2.31 -6.72
C ILE A 154 4.11 -2.94 -7.50
N GLY A 155 3.83 -4.00 -8.28
CA GLY A 155 4.85 -4.69 -9.06
C GLY A 155 5.53 -3.78 -10.09
N GLY A 156 4.75 -2.98 -10.82
CA GLY A 156 5.28 -2.03 -11.80
C GLY A 156 6.14 -0.93 -11.16
N ALA A 157 5.68 -0.38 -10.02
CA ALA A 157 6.46 0.59 -9.24
C ALA A 157 7.77 -0.02 -8.71
N TYR A 158 7.74 -1.28 -8.26
CA TYR A 158 8.92 -1.99 -7.82
C TYR A 158 9.96 -2.16 -8.92
N VAL A 159 9.53 -2.60 -10.11
CA VAL A 159 10.41 -2.69 -11.29
C VAL A 159 11.01 -1.34 -11.64
N ALA A 160 10.19 -0.29 -11.70
CA ALA A 160 10.66 1.05 -12.02
C ALA A 160 11.70 1.56 -10.99
N GLY A 161 11.43 1.34 -9.70
CA GLY A 161 12.36 1.67 -8.62
C GLY A 161 13.67 0.89 -8.72
N GLY A 162 13.61 -0.42 -8.97
CA GLY A 162 14.77 -1.30 -8.97
C GLY A 162 15.72 -1.13 -10.13
N LEU A 163 15.22 -0.65 -11.27
CA LEU A 163 16.08 -0.37 -12.42
C LEU A 163 17.01 0.82 -12.16
N ILE A 164 16.60 1.80 -11.34
CA ILE A 164 17.38 3.01 -11.04
C ILE A 164 18.79 2.68 -10.49
N PRO A 165 18.94 1.91 -9.38
CA PRO A 165 20.25 1.56 -8.84
C PRO A 165 21.10 0.70 -9.79
N LEU A 166 20.48 -0.06 -10.69
CA LEU A 166 21.21 -0.89 -11.66
C LEU A 166 21.72 -0.12 -12.87
N THR A 167 21.14 1.05 -13.19
CA THR A 167 21.52 1.81 -14.38
C THR A 167 23.03 2.05 -14.52
N PRO A 168 23.82 2.40 -13.47
CA PRO A 168 25.25 2.64 -13.65
C PRO A 168 26.03 1.36 -13.91
N TYR A 169 25.59 0.22 -13.36
CA TYR A 169 26.20 -1.09 -13.61
C TYR A 169 25.96 -1.59 -15.03
N MET A 170 24.86 -1.18 -15.68
CA MET A 170 24.58 -1.51 -17.08
C MET A 170 25.44 -0.70 -18.05
N LEU A 171 25.90 0.49 -17.65
CA LEU A 171 26.64 1.42 -18.51
C LEU A 171 28.16 1.35 -18.32
N MET A 172 28.63 0.74 -17.23
CA MET A 172 30.04 0.74 -16.83
C MET A 172 30.61 -0.68 -16.79
N ALA A 173 31.93 -0.80 -16.98
CA ALA A 173 32.60 -2.10 -17.04
C ALA A 173 33.10 -2.62 -15.67
N SER A 174 33.30 -1.74 -14.67
CA SER A 174 33.77 -2.12 -13.33
C SER A 174 32.72 -1.80 -12.27
N ALA A 175 32.41 -2.77 -11.41
CA ALA A 175 31.42 -2.63 -10.35
C ALA A 175 31.91 -1.65 -9.27
N ARG A 176 33.21 -1.64 -8.96
CA ARG A 176 33.79 -0.65 -8.03
C ARG A 176 33.60 0.79 -8.51
N SER A 177 33.73 1.02 -9.81
CA SER A 177 33.52 2.35 -10.40
C SER A 177 32.04 2.72 -10.52
N ALA A 178 31.16 1.73 -10.71
CA ALA A 178 29.72 1.92 -10.83
C ALA A 178 29.04 2.18 -9.48
N LEU A 179 29.56 1.61 -8.38
CA LEU A 179 28.95 1.72 -7.06
C LEU A 179 28.76 3.18 -6.57
N PRO A 180 29.76 4.09 -6.64
CA PRO A 180 29.55 5.49 -6.26
C PRO A 180 28.47 6.20 -7.08
N TRP A 181 28.38 5.90 -8.38
CA TRP A 181 27.34 6.45 -9.26
C TRP A 181 25.97 5.88 -8.94
N SER A 182 25.89 4.58 -8.67
CA SER A 182 24.67 3.90 -8.21
C SER A 182 24.19 4.47 -6.88
N ALA A 183 25.09 4.68 -5.92
CA ALA A 183 24.76 5.34 -4.67
C ALA A 183 24.25 6.76 -4.89
N LEU A 184 24.93 7.57 -5.72
CA LEU A 184 24.49 8.94 -5.99
C LEU A 184 23.09 9.00 -6.61
N VAL A 185 22.84 8.24 -7.68
CA VAL A 185 21.53 8.25 -8.36
C VAL A 185 20.43 7.72 -7.45
N THR A 186 20.69 6.66 -6.69
CA THR A 186 19.69 6.04 -5.82
C THR A 186 19.37 6.91 -4.60
N LEU A 187 20.39 7.45 -3.92
CA LEU A 187 20.15 8.35 -2.77
C LEU A 187 19.42 9.61 -3.21
N THR A 188 19.70 10.12 -4.41
CA THR A 188 18.94 11.25 -5.00
C THR A 188 17.49 10.84 -5.27
N ALA A 189 17.27 9.67 -5.89
CA ALA A 189 15.93 9.16 -6.15
C ALA A 189 15.14 8.92 -4.85
N LEU A 190 15.76 8.36 -3.82
CA LEU A 190 15.18 8.17 -2.47
C LEU A 190 14.83 9.51 -1.81
N ALA A 191 15.67 10.53 -1.97
CA ALA A 191 15.39 11.87 -1.44
C ALA A 191 14.18 12.52 -2.13
N VAL A 192 14.15 12.47 -3.47
CA VAL A 192 13.03 13.00 -4.27
C VAL A 192 11.75 12.24 -3.94
N PHE A 193 11.79 10.91 -3.98
CA PHE A 193 10.64 10.06 -3.68
C PHE A 193 10.14 10.26 -2.25
N GLY A 194 11.05 10.32 -1.27
CA GLY A 194 10.69 10.56 0.12
C GLY A 194 10.08 11.95 0.35
N TRP A 195 10.53 12.97 -0.37
CA TRP A 195 9.93 14.31 -0.35
C TRP A 195 8.50 14.29 -0.92
N VAL A 196 8.31 13.65 -2.08
CA VAL A 196 6.99 13.49 -2.72
C VAL A 196 6.03 12.72 -1.80
N LYS A 197 6.48 11.58 -1.27
CA LYS A 197 5.75 10.77 -0.28
C LYS A 197 5.32 11.60 0.93
N GLY A 198 6.22 12.43 1.46
CA GLY A 198 5.95 13.26 2.64
C GLY A 198 4.83 14.28 2.40
N ASN A 199 4.83 14.93 1.23
CA ASN A 199 3.77 15.84 0.81
C ASN A 199 2.40 15.14 0.72
N PHE A 200 2.34 13.96 0.10
CA PHE A 200 1.09 13.21 -0.02
C PHE A 200 0.57 12.67 1.31
N ALA A 201 1.48 12.29 2.22
CA ALA A 201 1.12 11.78 3.53
C ALA A 201 0.77 12.86 4.56
N GLY A 202 0.80 14.16 4.19
CA GLY A 202 0.55 15.26 5.12
C GLY A 202 1.61 15.38 6.23
N THR A 203 2.82 14.85 6.00
CA THR A 203 3.94 14.90 6.95
C THR A 203 4.98 15.93 6.49
N THR A 204 5.92 16.31 7.35
CA THR A 204 7.03 17.21 6.97
C THR A 204 7.87 16.59 5.84
N PRO A 205 7.87 17.13 4.61
CA PRO A 205 8.47 16.45 3.44
C PRO A 205 9.96 16.18 3.59
N LEU A 206 10.69 17.13 4.19
CA LEU A 206 12.13 17.00 4.44
C LEU A 206 12.46 15.84 5.38
N ARG A 207 11.64 15.63 6.42
CA ARG A 207 11.82 14.51 7.35
C ARG A 207 11.60 13.17 6.65
N SER A 208 10.56 13.07 5.83
CA SER A 208 10.26 11.86 5.05
C SER A 208 11.38 11.55 4.04
N ALA A 209 11.91 12.57 3.36
CA ALA A 209 13.08 12.44 2.48
C ALA A 209 14.30 11.90 3.24
N LEU A 210 14.66 12.55 4.36
CA LEU A 210 15.80 12.14 5.18
C LEU A 210 15.65 10.70 5.71
N GLN A 211 14.47 10.34 6.24
CA GLN A 211 14.20 8.97 6.70
C GLN A 211 14.35 7.94 5.57
N THR A 212 13.85 8.24 4.39
CA THR A 212 13.89 7.33 3.24
C THR A 212 15.32 7.12 2.74
N VAL A 213 16.11 8.19 2.67
CA VAL A 213 17.54 8.14 2.36
C VAL A 213 18.32 7.35 3.42
N LEU A 214 18.04 7.58 4.71
CA LEU A 214 18.71 6.90 5.81
C LEU A 214 18.43 5.40 5.81
N ILE A 215 17.16 4.99 5.64
CA ILE A 215 16.79 3.57 5.57
C ILE A 215 17.49 2.90 4.39
N GLY A 216 17.43 3.51 3.19
CA GLY A 216 18.09 2.98 2.00
C GLY A 216 19.62 2.87 2.15
N GLY A 217 20.24 3.91 2.72
CA GLY A 217 21.68 3.93 3.00
C GLY A 217 22.10 2.90 4.04
N LEU A 218 21.32 2.71 5.11
CA LEU A 218 21.57 1.70 6.13
C LEU A 218 21.43 0.28 5.57
N ALA A 219 20.40 0.02 4.77
CA ALA A 219 20.21 -1.28 4.12
C ALA A 219 21.39 -1.61 3.19
N ALA A 220 21.81 -0.67 2.35
CA ALA A 220 22.95 -0.85 1.46
C ALA A 220 24.28 -0.99 2.21
N GLY A 221 24.48 -0.20 3.27
CA GLY A 221 25.65 -0.32 4.14
C GLY A 221 25.72 -1.68 4.82
N ALA A 222 24.60 -2.17 5.36
CA ALA A 222 24.51 -3.49 5.97
C ALA A 222 24.82 -4.61 4.96
N ALA A 223 24.19 -4.57 3.78
CA ALA A 223 24.44 -5.55 2.72
C ALA A 223 25.90 -5.55 2.23
N PHE A 224 26.48 -4.36 2.04
CA PHE A 224 27.90 -4.20 1.70
C PHE A 224 28.83 -4.81 2.74
N LEU A 225 28.60 -4.52 4.03
CA LEU A 225 29.41 -5.05 5.13
C LEU A 225 29.29 -6.57 5.24
N ILE A 226 28.08 -7.11 5.17
CA ILE A 226 27.84 -8.56 5.24
C ILE A 226 28.54 -9.26 4.07
N ALA A 227 28.36 -8.78 2.84
CA ALA A 227 28.98 -9.37 1.66
C ALA A 227 30.51 -9.35 1.75
N ARG A 228 31.10 -8.25 2.23
CA ARG A 228 32.55 -8.13 2.42
C ARG A 228 33.11 -9.00 3.55
N LEU A 229 32.30 -9.37 4.54
CA LEU A 229 32.71 -10.27 5.62
C LEU A 229 32.70 -11.74 5.20
N ILE A 230 31.85 -12.09 4.23
CA ILE A 230 31.67 -13.48 3.75
C ILE A 230 32.61 -13.79 2.57
N ALA A 231 32.90 -12.81 1.72
CA ALA A 231 33.76 -12.93 0.54
C ALA A 231 35.26 -12.96 0.89
#